data_AF-A0A920ATS8-F1
#
_entry.id   AF-A0A920ATS8-F1
#
_cell.length_a   1.000
_cell.length_b   1.000
_cell.length_c   1.000
_cell.angle_alpha   90.00
_cell.angle_beta   90.00
_cell.angle_gamma   90.00
#
_symmetry.space_group_name_H-M   'P 1'
#
loop_
_entity.id
_entity.type
_entity.pdbx_description
1 polymer ?
#
loop_
_entity_poly.entity_id
_entity_poly.type
_entity_poly.pdbx_seq_one_letter_code
_entity_poly.pdbx_strand_id
1 'polypeptide(L)'
;MNAIKEVDLNKTDYLIKIDGDNQFKIDDILKLKKVAKDNKIDFLKCDRFWEDGIEGNIPIIRFIGNAFASFLLKLSTSNWKLNDPLNGLFLISSKALRNFDLPKLFYRYGYPFFYPFIFQIYQ
;
A
#
# COMPACT_ATOMS: atom_id res chain seq x y z
N MET A 1 4.27 11.60 5.30
CA MET A 1 5.59 11.05 4.94
C MET A 1 6.74 11.58 5.79
N ASN A 2 6.62 12.79 6.37
CA ASN A 2 7.54 13.24 7.44
C ASN A 2 7.63 12.21 8.59
N ALA A 3 6.53 11.53 8.90
CA ALA A 3 6.49 10.43 9.87
C ALA A 3 7.51 9.30 9.61
N ILE A 4 7.93 9.02 8.37
CA ILE A 4 8.96 8.00 8.11
C ILE A 4 10.33 8.48 8.59
N LYS A 5 10.61 9.78 8.47
CA LYS A 5 11.88 10.39 8.90
C LYS A 5 12.04 10.39 10.42
N GLU A 6 10.96 10.24 11.16
CA GLU A 6 10.92 10.22 12.62
C GLU A 6 11.09 8.81 13.19
N VAL A 7 11.05 7.76 12.36
CA VAL A 7 11.17 6.36 12.79
C VAL A 7 12.63 5.90 12.74
N ASP A 8 13.11 5.31 13.85
CA ASP A 8 14.40 4.63 13.87
C ASP A 8 14.31 3.28 13.14
N LEU A 9 14.77 3.28 11.89
CA LEU A 9 14.80 2.10 11.03
C LEU A 9 15.79 1.01 11.50
N ASN A 10 16.65 1.27 12.50
CA ASN A 10 17.53 0.24 13.09
C ASN A 10 16.84 -0.61 14.14
N LYS A 11 15.72 -0.14 14.69
CA LYS A 11 14.95 -0.84 15.73
C LYS A 11 13.58 -1.32 15.23
N THR A 12 13.32 -1.13 13.94
CA THR A 12 12.04 -1.43 13.31
C THR A 12 12.27 -2.41 12.17
N ASP A 13 11.52 -3.51 12.13
CA ASP A 13 11.60 -4.45 11.00
C ASP A 13 10.72 -3.99 9.82
N TYR A 14 9.51 -3.53 10.14
CA TYR A 14 8.46 -3.18 9.20
C TYR A 14 7.69 -1.94 9.66
N LEU A 15 7.35 -1.08 8.71
CA LEU A 15 6.43 0.04 8.90
C LEU A 15 5.11 -0.30 8.21
N ILE A 16 3.99 -0.03 8.90
CA ILE A 16 2.64 -0.23 8.37
C ILE A 16 1.96 1.13 8.27
N LYS A 17 1.39 1.43 7.11
CA LYS A 17 0.43 2.52 6.93
C LYS A 17 -0.97 1.96 7.00
N ILE A 18 -1.85 2.67 7.71
CA ILE A 18 -3.29 2.45 7.74
C ILE A 18 -4.01 3.79 7.56
N ASP A 19 -5.14 3.81 6.85
CA ASP A 19 -6.03 4.96 6.81
C ASP A 19 -7.01 4.94 7.98
N GLY A 20 -7.24 6.10 8.60
CA GLY A 20 -8.13 6.26 9.76
C GLY A 20 -9.61 6.37 9.42
N ASP A 21 -10.06 5.75 8.32
CA ASP A 21 -11.44 5.82 7.84
C ASP A 21 -12.29 4.58 8.20
N ASN A 22 -11.83 3.79 9.18
CA ASN A 22 -12.46 2.59 9.73
C ASN A 22 -12.75 1.47 8.71
N GLN A 23 -11.97 1.38 7.62
CA GLN A 23 -12.09 0.31 6.62
C GLN A 23 -11.25 -0.94 6.91
N PHE A 24 -10.42 -0.93 7.95
CA PHE A 24 -9.48 -2.01 8.24
C PHE A 24 -9.63 -2.48 9.68
N LYS A 25 -9.72 -3.80 9.86
CA LYS A 25 -9.70 -4.42 11.19
C LYS A 25 -8.28 -4.58 11.69
N ILE A 26 -8.14 -4.70 13.01
CA ILE A 26 -6.86 -5.04 13.65
C ILE A 26 -6.35 -6.38 13.10
N ASP A 27 -7.25 -7.33 12.82
CA ASP A 27 -6.90 -8.65 12.27
C ASP A 27 -6.25 -8.55 10.89
N ASP A 28 -6.63 -7.58 10.05
CA ASP A 28 -6.00 -7.34 8.75
C ASP A 28 -4.54 -6.91 8.91
N ILE A 29 -4.28 -6.06 9.90
CA ILE A 29 -2.93 -5.58 10.22
C ILE A 29 -2.06 -6.75 10.69
N LEU A 30 -2.60 -7.59 11.57
CA LEU A 30 -1.90 -8.78 12.09
C LEU A 30 -1.62 -9.79 10.98
N LYS A 31 -2.58 -10.03 10.09
CA LYS A 31 -2.43 -10.89 8.92
C LYS A 31 -1.38 -10.36 7.96
N LEU A 32 -1.42 -9.06 7.64
CA LEU A 32 -0.44 -8.38 6.78
C LEU A 32 0.98 -8.54 7.33
N LYS A 33 1.17 -8.29 8.64
CA LYS A 33 2.45 -8.45 9.33
C LYS A 33 2.94 -9.89 9.28
N LYS A 34 2.06 -10.86 9.53
CA LYS A 34 2.40 -12.30 9.50
C LYS A 34 2.86 -12.73 8.11
N VAL A 35 2.07 -12.42 7.08
CA VAL A 35 2.39 -12.77 5.68
C VAL A 35 3.72 -12.13 5.26
N ALA A 36 3.94 -10.86 5.61
CA ALA A 36 5.19 -10.19 5.27
C ALA A 36 6.42 -10.84 5.94
N LYS A 37 6.31 -11.20 7.23
CA LYS A 37 7.40 -11.83 7.98
C LYS A 37 7.70 -13.25 7.48
N ASP A 38 6.66 -14.07 7.31
CA ASP A 38 6.79 -15.47 6.92
C ASP A 38 7.42 -15.62 5.53
N ASN A 39 7.11 -14.69 4.61
CA ASN A 39 7.58 -14.71 3.23
C ASN A 39 8.75 -13.74 2.96
N LYS A 40 9.25 -13.04 3.99
CA LYS A 40 10.32 -12.02 3.87
C LYS A 40 10.02 -10.96 2.79
N ILE A 41 8.79 -10.47 2.76
CA ILE A 41 8.32 -9.51 1.73
C ILE A 41 8.74 -8.09 2.12
N ASP A 42 9.36 -7.37 1.17
CA ASP A 42 9.84 -6.00 1.37
C ASP A 42 8.74 -4.94 1.19
N PHE A 43 7.74 -5.21 0.34
CA PHE A 43 6.56 -4.36 0.14
C PHE A 43 5.32 -5.21 -0.04
N LEU A 44 4.29 -4.99 0.78
CA LEU A 44 3.02 -5.70 0.73
C LEU A 44 1.87 -4.70 0.83
N LYS A 45 0.93 -4.76 -0.11
CA LYS A 45 -0.26 -3.91 -0.12
C LYS A 45 -1.51 -4.79 -0.13
N CYS A 46 -2.53 -4.39 0.62
CA CYS A 46 -3.84 -5.03 0.55
C CYS A 46 -4.59 -4.64 -0.74
N ASP A 47 -5.61 -5.43 -1.05
CA ASP A 47 -6.51 -5.25 -2.18
C ASP A 47 -7.95 -5.46 -1.71
N ARG A 48 -8.80 -4.44 -1.88
CA ARG A 48 -10.24 -4.49 -1.55
C ARG A 48 -11.06 -5.24 -2.60
N PHE A 49 -10.52 -5.55 -3.78
CA PHE A 49 -11.26 -6.24 -4.86
C PHE A 49 -11.30 -7.77 -4.70
N TRP A 50 -10.68 -8.34 -3.68
CA TRP A 50 -10.82 -9.77 -3.37
C TRP A 50 -12.15 -10.05 -2.67
N GLU A 51 -12.64 -11.30 -2.76
CA GLU A 51 -13.78 -11.79 -1.99
C GLU A 51 -13.63 -11.42 -0.51
N ASP A 52 -14.67 -10.82 0.07
CA ASP A 52 -14.72 -10.29 1.45
C ASP A 52 -13.73 -9.15 1.78
N GLY A 53 -13.06 -8.56 0.79
CA GLY A 53 -12.06 -7.49 1.00
C GLY A 53 -12.64 -6.10 1.27
N ILE A 54 -13.95 -5.89 1.05
CA ILE A 54 -14.62 -4.60 1.33
C ILE A 54 -15.36 -4.70 2.66
N GLU A 55 -14.82 -4.05 3.68
CA GLU A 55 -15.57 -3.78 4.92
C GLU A 55 -16.03 -2.32 4.97
N GLY A 56 -17.32 -2.12 5.26
CA GLY A 56 -17.97 -0.81 5.31
C GLY A 56 -18.55 -0.33 3.97
N ASN A 57 -19.12 0.88 3.98
CA ASN A 57 -19.77 1.47 2.81
C ASN A 57 -18.79 2.30 1.99
N ILE A 58 -18.33 1.77 0.86
CA ILE A 58 -17.53 2.52 -0.10
C ILE A 58 -18.46 3.31 -1.04
N PRO A 59 -18.30 4.65 -1.16
CA PRO A 59 -19.04 5.41 -2.16
C PRO A 59 -18.76 4.90 -3.58
N ILE A 60 -19.80 4.77 -4.41
CA ILE A 60 -19.70 4.23 -5.78
C ILE A 60 -18.66 4.98 -6.61
N ILE A 61 -18.62 6.32 -6.50
CA ILE A 61 -17.64 7.15 -7.21
C ILE A 61 -16.20 6.79 -6.82
N ARG A 62 -15.95 6.45 -5.55
CA ARG A 62 -14.63 6.04 -5.07
C ARG A 62 -14.26 4.64 -5.57
N PHE A 63 -15.24 3.74 -5.59
CA PHE A 63 -15.05 2.40 -6.15
C PHE A 63 -14.68 2.46 -7.64
N ILE A 64 -15.45 3.18 -8.45
CA ILE A 64 -15.21 3.34 -9.90
C ILE A 64 -13.86 4.03 -10.14
N GLY A 65 -13.57 5.12 -9.43
CA GLY A 65 -12.29 5.81 -9.56
C GLY A 65 -11.10 4.90 -9.24
N ASN A 66 -11.22 4.05 -8.23
CA ASN A 66 -10.19 3.09 -7.86
C ASN A 66 -10.05 1.94 -8.89
N ALA A 67 -11.17 1.47 -9.46
CA ALA A 67 -11.13 0.47 -10.53
C ALA A 67 -10.46 1.03 -11.79
N PHE A 68 -10.79 2.26 -12.18
CA PHE A 68 -10.15 2.95 -13.29
C PHE A 68 -8.65 3.18 -13.03
N ALA A 69 -8.28 3.61 -11.83
CA ALA A 69 -6.88 3.73 -11.43
C ALA A 69 -6.16 2.37 -11.48
N SER A 70 -6.80 1.28 -11.03
CA SER A 70 -6.23 -0.07 -11.13
C SER A 70 -5.94 -0.45 -12.57
N PHE A 71 -6.86 -0.16 -13.48
CA PHE A 71 -6.67 -0.39 -14.91
C PHE A 71 -5.47 0.39 -15.47
N LEU A 72 -5.36 1.69 -15.14
CA LEU A 72 -4.21 2.51 -15.54
C LEU A 72 -2.89 1.95 -14.99
N LEU A 73 -2.86 1.54 -13.72
CA LEU A 73 -1.66 0.95 -13.10
C LEU A 73 -1.23 -0.33 -13.84
N LYS A 74 -2.17 -1.22 -14.17
CA LYS A 74 -1.90 -2.44 -14.94
C LYS A 74 -1.33 -2.13 -16.32
N LEU A 75 -1.91 -1.16 -17.01
CA LEU A 75 -1.41 -0.73 -18.32
C LEU A 75 0.01 -0.15 -18.23
N SER A 76 0.27 0.71 -17.24
CA SER A 76 1.58 1.37 -17.09
C SER A 76 2.69 0.42 -16.63
N THR A 77 2.36 -0.60 -15.85
CA THR A 77 3.34 -1.54 -15.27
C THR A 77 3.45 -2.87 -15.99
N SER A 78 2.50 -3.16 -16.89
CA SER A 78 2.25 -4.52 -17.42
C SER A 78 2.00 -5.59 -16.34
N ASN A 79 1.72 -5.19 -15.09
CA ASN A 79 1.52 -6.11 -13.98
C ASN A 79 0.04 -6.25 -13.65
N TRP A 80 -0.58 -7.27 -14.23
CA TRP A 80 -2.00 -7.57 -14.08
C TRP A 80 -2.42 -8.01 -12.67
N LYS A 81 -1.45 -8.30 -11.80
CA LYS A 81 -1.69 -8.62 -10.39
C LYS A 81 -1.84 -7.38 -9.51
N LEU A 82 -1.49 -6.19 -10.02
CA LEU A 82 -1.65 -4.95 -9.27
C LEU A 82 -3.08 -4.40 -9.42
N ASN A 83 -3.74 -4.27 -8.28
CA ASN A 83 -5.10 -3.75 -8.14
C ASN A 83 -5.15 -2.74 -6.99
N ASP A 84 -6.24 -2.00 -6.86
CA ASP A 84 -6.53 -1.12 -5.72
C ASP A 84 -5.38 -0.15 -5.37
N PRO A 85 -4.88 0.65 -6.31
CA PRO A 85 -3.77 1.58 -6.07
C PRO A 85 -4.04 2.58 -4.95
N LEU A 86 -5.31 2.84 -4.63
CA LEU A 86 -5.72 3.77 -3.59
C LEU A 86 -6.01 3.07 -2.26
N ASN A 87 -5.51 1.84 -2.06
CA ASN A 87 -5.63 1.14 -0.78
C ASN A 87 -4.82 1.84 0.32
N GLY A 88 -5.46 2.02 1.46
CA GLY A 88 -4.90 2.69 2.63
C GLY A 88 -3.97 1.85 3.50
N LEU A 89 -4.02 0.53 3.34
CA LEU A 89 -3.32 -0.45 4.15
C LEU A 89 -2.17 -1.10 3.37
N PHE A 90 -0.95 -0.78 3.79
CA PHE A 90 0.26 -1.39 3.24
C PHE A 90 1.39 -1.44 4.25
N LEU A 91 2.36 -2.29 3.96
CA LEU A 91 3.52 -2.56 4.78
C LEU A 91 4.78 -2.45 3.93
N ILE A 92 5.83 -1.85 4.51
CA ILE A 92 7.15 -1.70 3.89
C ILE A 92 8.20 -2.15 4.91
N SER A 93 9.18 -2.94 4.48
CA SER A 93 10.31 -3.29 5.33
C SER A 93 11.24 -2.10 5.54
N SER A 94 11.84 -2.00 6.72
CA SER A 94 12.88 -1.00 6.98
C SER A 94 14.09 -1.17 6.07
N LYS A 95 14.37 -2.40 5.62
CA LYS A 95 15.41 -2.69 4.64
C LYS A 95 15.13 -1.99 3.30
N ALA A 96 13.90 -2.13 2.79
CA ALA A 96 13.51 -1.47 1.54
C ALA A 96 13.54 0.05 1.69
N LEU A 97 13.07 0.59 2.82
CA LEU A 97 13.06 2.03 3.08
C LEU A 97 14.46 2.66 3.14
N ARG A 98 15.50 1.92 3.58
CA ARG A 98 16.88 2.43 3.61
C ARG A 98 17.45 2.74 2.23
N ASN A 99 17.05 1.97 1.23
CA ASN A 99 17.54 2.09 -0.14
C ASN A 99 16.59 2.90 -1.03
N PHE A 100 15.49 3.40 -0.47
CA PHE A 100 14.41 4.02 -1.19
C PHE A 100 14.47 5.54 -1.02
N ASP A 101 14.91 6.25 -2.06
CA ASP A 101 14.74 7.69 -2.11
C ASP A 101 13.33 7.99 -2.62
N LEU A 102 12.47 8.45 -1.71
CA LEU A 102 11.10 8.73 -2.05
C LEU A 102 11.04 10.01 -2.91
N PRO A 103 10.62 9.93 -4.18
CA PRO A 103 10.51 11.10 -5.01
C PRO A 103 9.47 12.07 -4.43
N LYS A 104 9.59 13.35 -4.77
CA LYS A 104 8.58 14.36 -4.43
C LYS A 104 7.25 13.97 -5.10
N LEU A 105 6.39 13.30 -4.35
CA LEU A 105 5.00 13.07 -4.72
C LEU A 105 4.19 14.34 -4.43
N PHE A 106 3.14 14.58 -5.21
CA PHE A 106 2.25 15.72 -4.99
C PHE A 106 1.55 15.61 -3.63
N TYR A 107 1.37 16.75 -2.96
CA TYR A 107 0.70 16.83 -1.65
C TYR A 107 -0.83 16.89 -1.81
N ARG A 108 -1.44 15.84 -2.38
CA ARG A 108 -2.90 15.73 -2.55
C ARG A 108 -3.36 14.28 -2.60
N TYR A 109 -4.68 14.10 -2.56
CA TYR A 109 -5.35 12.81 -2.75
C TYR A 109 -4.86 12.09 -4.01
N GLY A 110 -4.65 10.78 -3.94
CA GLY A 110 -4.17 9.95 -5.07
C GLY A 110 -2.69 9.55 -5.01
N TYR A 111 -1.90 10.10 -4.08
CA TYR A 111 -0.49 9.71 -3.90
C TYR A 111 -0.24 8.20 -3.67
N PRO A 112 -1.16 7.40 -3.03
CA PRO A 112 -0.92 5.97 -2.86
C PRO A 112 -0.77 5.20 -4.18
N PHE A 113 -1.30 5.73 -5.28
CA PHE A 113 -1.16 5.16 -6.61
C PHE A 113 0.29 4.93 -7.02
N PHE A 114 1.20 5.80 -6.59
CA PHE A 114 2.60 5.75 -7.01
C PHE A 114 3.40 4.73 -6.21
N TYR A 115 2.97 4.29 -5.02
CA TYR A 115 3.76 3.36 -4.23
C TYR A 115 3.94 1.99 -4.90
N PRO A 116 2.88 1.31 -5.38
CA PRO A 116 3.07 0.05 -6.10
C PRO A 116 3.97 0.20 -7.32
N PHE A 117 3.84 1.31 -8.05
CA PHE A 117 4.65 1.60 -9.22
C PHE A 117 6.13 1.73 -8.85
N ILE A 118 6.44 2.55 -7.84
CA ILE A 118 7.82 2.78 -7.43
C ILE A 118 8.40 1.50 -6.83
N PHE A 119 7.71 0.83 -5.90
CA PHE A 119 8.22 -0.40 -5.27
C PHE A 119 8.37 -1.58 -6.23
N GLN A 120 7.59 -1.63 -7.32
CA GLN A 120 7.82 -2.61 -8.38
C GLN A 120 9.14 -2.38 -9.12
N ILE A 121 9.60 -1.13 -9.27
CA ILE A 121 10.87 -0.82 -9.91
C ILE A 121 12.06 -1.23 -9.02
N TYR A 122 11.87 -1.26 -7.70
CA TYR A 122 12.91 -1.59 -6.72
C TYR A 122 12.91 -3.06 -6.27
N GLN A 123 11.99 -3.90 -6.75
CA GLN A 123 11.99 -5.37 -6.55
C GLN A 123 12.59 -6.08 -7.75
#